data_AF-A0A1V5ADB1-F1
#
_entry.id   AF-A0A1V5ADB1-F1
#
_cell.length_a   1.000
_cell.length_b   1.000
_cell.length_c   1.000
_cell.angle_alpha   90.00
_cell.angle_beta   90.00
_cell.angle_gamma   90.00
#
_symmetry.space_group_name_H-M   'P 1'
#
loop_
_entity.id
_entity.type
_entity.pdbx_description
1 polymer ?
#
loop_
_entity_poly.entity_id
_entity_poly.type
_entity_poly.pdbx_seq_one_letter_code
_entity_poly.pdbx_strand_id
1 'polypeptide(L)'
;MNTNDITGTCSILGSTKTRGELGQAIADIVLSYSPKDLQRMQGNFAGKIQDMPPEMRKKLEETITGHLQGTYQGLRLMEQQGTFSRMCESLPKDAGAYWKMVAEQCSAGEKDVVRLRFLKFLISGFCMFVQNLPGHPVGMPFPGGEKVKVIDGIYYCPVREKANDVDSALCPFCPALQTPEIGYLRPPMQAGKHRKEEFLRQTFDRHHYNG
;
A
#
# COMPACT_ATOMS: atom_id res chain seq x y z
N MET A 1 -10.28 18.46 11.73
CA MET A 1 -10.14 17.18 12.43
C MET A 1 -9.25 17.35 13.65
N ASN A 2 -9.78 17.06 14.83
CA ASN A 2 -9.02 16.97 16.08
C ASN A 2 -8.64 15.49 16.31
N THR A 3 -7.71 15.19 17.22
CA THR A 3 -7.25 13.80 17.46
C THR A 3 -8.37 12.86 17.93
N ASN A 4 -9.26 13.33 18.81
CA ASN A 4 -10.44 12.56 19.26
C ASN A 4 -11.40 12.21 18.11
N ASP A 5 -11.47 13.05 17.08
CA ASP A 5 -12.27 12.85 15.88
C ASP A 5 -11.68 11.73 14.99
N ILE A 6 -10.35 11.65 14.92
CA ILE A 6 -9.64 10.60 14.18
C ILE A 6 -9.83 9.24 14.84
N THR A 7 -9.70 9.14 16.17
CA THR A 7 -9.90 7.87 16.89
C THR A 7 -11.32 7.32 16.69
N GLY A 8 -12.34 8.17 16.80
CA GLY A 8 -13.73 7.79 16.51
C GLY A 8 -13.91 7.33 15.06
N THR A 9 -13.32 8.07 14.11
CA THR A 9 -13.34 7.72 12.69
C THR A 9 -12.68 6.36 12.43
N CYS A 10 -11.52 6.09 13.01
CA CYS A 10 -10.84 4.80 12.88
C CYS A 10 -11.68 3.64 13.47
N SER A 11 -12.41 3.88 14.57
CA SER A 11 -13.32 2.88 15.13
C SER A 11 -14.43 2.52 14.15
N ILE A 12 -15.04 3.54 13.51
CA ILE A 12 -16.06 3.35 12.47
C ILE A 12 -15.48 2.56 11.29
N LEU A 13 -14.36 3.02 10.71
CA LEU A 13 -13.69 2.35 9.59
C LEU A 13 -13.33 0.89 9.92
N GLY A 14 -12.85 0.63 11.14
CA GLY A 14 -12.51 -0.71 11.62
C GLY A 14 -13.68 -1.64 11.89
N SER A 15 -14.92 -1.12 11.90
CA SER A 15 -16.15 -1.89 12.09
C SER A 15 -16.90 -2.20 10.80
N THR A 16 -16.48 -1.62 9.68
CA THR A 16 -17.03 -1.93 8.35
C THR A 16 -16.81 -3.40 8.02
N LYS A 17 -17.72 -3.99 7.23
CA LYS A 17 -17.72 -5.42 6.91
C LYS A 17 -17.31 -5.68 5.47
N THR A 18 -17.72 -4.80 4.57
CA THR A 18 -17.49 -4.97 3.13
C THR A 18 -16.47 -3.97 2.58
N ARG A 19 -15.86 -4.32 1.45
CA ARG A 19 -14.97 -3.42 0.70
C ARG A 19 -15.70 -2.15 0.26
N GLY A 20 -16.97 -2.26 -0.11
CA GLY A 20 -17.82 -1.14 -0.49
C GLY A 20 -18.07 -0.17 0.66
N GLU A 21 -18.49 -0.67 1.82
CA GLU A 21 -18.71 0.14 3.03
C GLU A 21 -17.44 0.91 3.42
N LEU A 22 -16.29 0.22 3.42
CA LEU A 22 -15.01 0.84 3.71
C LEU A 22 -14.61 1.87 2.64
N GLY A 23 -14.80 1.54 1.36
CA GLY A 23 -14.50 2.42 0.24
C GLY A 23 -15.27 3.73 0.31
N GLN A 24 -16.58 3.65 0.54
CA GLN A 24 -17.44 4.82 0.70
C GLN A 24 -16.99 5.68 1.88
N ALA A 25 -16.81 5.06 3.06
CA ALA A 25 -16.42 5.80 4.26
C ALA A 25 -15.05 6.49 4.10
N ILE A 26 -14.07 5.84 3.45
CA ILE A 26 -12.80 6.48 3.13
C ILE A 26 -13.00 7.62 2.12
N ALA A 27 -13.82 7.43 1.10
CA ALA A 27 -14.05 8.43 0.06
C ALA A 27 -14.65 9.72 0.62
N ASP A 28 -15.67 9.61 1.48
CA ASP A 28 -16.30 10.74 2.15
C ASP A 28 -15.28 11.61 2.91
N ILE A 29 -14.31 10.96 3.56
CA ILE A 29 -13.26 11.66 4.32
C ILE A 29 -12.21 12.22 3.37
N VAL A 30 -11.65 11.41 2.47
CA VAL A 30 -10.53 11.80 1.58
C VAL A 30 -10.94 12.94 0.65
N LEU A 31 -12.17 12.95 0.14
CA LEU A 31 -12.65 14.00 -0.76
C LEU A 31 -12.92 15.32 -0.03
N SER A 32 -12.99 15.34 1.31
CA SER A 32 -13.02 16.57 2.11
C SER A 32 -11.65 17.27 2.22
N TYR A 33 -10.55 16.58 1.87
CA TYR A 33 -9.21 17.18 1.84
C TYR A 33 -9.01 18.02 0.58
N SER A 34 -8.17 19.05 0.70
CA SER A 34 -7.83 19.89 -0.44
C SER A 34 -6.82 19.16 -1.35
N PRO A 35 -6.88 19.34 -2.68
CA PRO A 35 -5.80 18.90 -3.56
C PRO A 35 -4.40 19.42 -3.15
N LYS A 36 -4.34 20.57 -2.45
CA LYS A 36 -3.10 21.12 -1.88
C LYS A 36 -2.48 20.23 -0.81
N ASP A 37 -3.28 19.44 -0.08
CA ASP A 37 -2.77 18.49 0.91
C ASP A 37 -1.96 17.37 0.24
N LEU A 38 -2.42 16.88 -0.92
CA LEU A 38 -1.68 15.88 -1.72
C LEU A 38 -0.37 16.46 -2.24
N GLN A 39 -0.38 17.72 -2.72
CA GLN A 39 0.85 18.40 -3.13
C GLN A 39 1.82 18.57 -1.96
N ARG A 40 1.32 18.90 -0.76
CA ARG A 40 2.14 18.98 0.46
C ARG A 40 2.71 17.62 0.84
N MET A 41 1.96 16.53 0.70
CA MET A 41 2.46 15.17 0.89
C MET A 41 3.60 14.82 -0.08
N GLN A 42 3.46 15.21 -1.35
CA GLN A 42 4.52 15.03 -2.36
C GLN A 42 5.78 15.82 -2.01
N GLY A 43 5.64 17.10 -1.64
CA GLY A 43 6.76 17.93 -1.23
C GLY A 43 7.47 17.39 0.02
N ASN A 44 6.71 16.95 1.02
CA ASN A 44 7.26 16.30 2.22
C ASN A 44 8.02 15.01 1.89
N PHE A 45 7.56 14.25 0.89
CA PHE A 45 8.25 13.05 0.43
C PHE A 45 9.55 13.39 -0.31
N ALA A 46 9.51 14.32 -1.26
CA ALA A 46 10.68 14.78 -2.00
C ALA A 46 11.80 15.29 -1.07
N GLY A 47 11.44 16.06 -0.04
CA GLY A 47 12.39 16.52 0.98
C GLY A 47 13.07 15.37 1.76
N LYS A 48 12.39 14.24 1.97
CA LYS A 48 12.96 13.07 2.68
C LYS A 48 13.96 12.27 1.85
N ILE A 49 13.93 12.41 0.53
CA ILE A 49 14.79 11.67 -0.39
C ILE A 49 15.79 12.56 -1.11
N GLN A 50 15.93 13.82 -0.66
CA GLN A 50 16.80 14.82 -1.26
C GLN A 50 18.27 14.35 -1.35
N ASP A 51 18.72 13.58 -0.35
CA ASP A 51 20.10 13.08 -0.23
C ASP A 51 20.35 11.77 -1.00
N MET A 52 19.33 11.22 -1.67
CA MET A 52 19.48 10.01 -2.49
C MET A 52 20.15 10.31 -3.84
N PRO A 53 20.78 9.31 -4.49
CA PRO A 53 21.35 9.46 -5.83
C PRO A 53 20.33 10.02 -6.84
N PRO A 54 20.67 11.01 -7.69
CA PRO A 54 19.70 11.74 -8.51
C PRO A 54 18.79 10.87 -9.37
N GLU A 55 19.35 9.85 -10.01
CA GLU A 55 18.62 8.87 -10.83
C GLU A 55 17.60 8.06 -10.03
N MET A 56 17.98 7.60 -8.84
CA MET A 56 17.11 6.83 -7.96
C MET A 56 16.03 7.73 -7.34
N ARG A 57 16.42 8.94 -6.91
CA ARG A 57 15.53 9.96 -6.38
C ARG A 57 14.42 10.29 -7.36
N LYS A 58 14.77 10.67 -8.60
CA LYS A 58 13.81 11.02 -9.65
C LYS A 58 12.80 9.90 -9.91
N LYS A 59 13.29 8.67 -10.09
CA LYS A 59 12.42 7.50 -10.32
C LYS A 59 11.46 7.26 -9.15
N LEU A 60 11.95 7.43 -7.92
CA LEU A 60 11.15 7.24 -6.72
C LEU A 60 10.10 8.35 -6.55
N GLU A 61 10.46 9.61 -6.79
CA GLU A 61 9.54 10.75 -6.80
C GLU A 61 8.41 10.56 -7.81
N GLU A 62 8.75 10.23 -9.06
CA GLU A 62 7.77 10.00 -10.13
C GLU A 62 6.83 8.84 -9.77
N THR A 63 7.38 7.73 -9.26
CA THR A 63 6.61 6.54 -8.89
C THR A 63 5.62 6.84 -7.76
N ILE A 64 6.08 7.48 -6.68
CA ILE A 64 5.23 7.78 -5.52
C ILE A 64 4.21 8.87 -5.83
N THR A 65 4.60 9.89 -6.60
CA THR A 65 3.69 10.94 -7.05
C THR A 65 2.58 10.37 -7.91
N GLY A 66 2.93 9.55 -8.91
CA GLY A 66 1.98 8.87 -9.78
C GLY A 66 1.06 7.93 -9.01
N HIS A 67 1.58 7.17 -8.04
CA HIS A 67 0.77 6.31 -7.19
C HIS A 67 -0.21 7.13 -6.32
N LEU A 68 0.26 8.17 -5.64
CA LEU A 68 -0.58 9.00 -4.78
C LEU A 68 -1.72 9.67 -5.56
N GLN A 69 -1.39 10.28 -6.71
CA GLN A 69 -2.39 10.93 -7.57
C GLN A 69 -3.32 9.91 -8.21
N GLY A 70 -2.78 8.81 -8.73
CA GLY A 70 -3.56 7.73 -9.35
C GLY A 70 -4.56 7.13 -8.38
N THR A 71 -4.14 6.83 -7.15
CA THR A 71 -5.02 6.29 -6.10
C THR A 71 -6.12 7.29 -5.72
N TYR A 72 -5.80 8.58 -5.57
CA TYR A 72 -6.80 9.62 -5.29
C TYR A 72 -7.81 9.78 -6.43
N GLN A 73 -7.35 9.83 -7.68
CA GLN A 73 -8.24 9.94 -8.84
C GLN A 73 -9.10 8.67 -9.01
N GLY A 74 -8.53 7.50 -8.75
CA GLY A 74 -9.25 6.22 -8.76
C GLY A 74 -10.37 6.20 -7.71
N LEU A 75 -10.07 6.64 -6.49
CA LEU A 75 -11.08 6.79 -5.42
C LEU A 75 -12.21 7.73 -5.86
N ARG A 76 -11.86 8.92 -6.37
CA ARG A 76 -12.84 9.91 -6.83
C ARG A 76 -13.71 9.36 -7.95
N LEU A 77 -13.13 8.63 -8.90
CA LEU A 77 -13.87 8.03 -10.01
C LEU A 77 -14.83 6.93 -9.54
N MET A 78 -14.37 6.06 -8.63
CA MET A 78 -15.21 5.01 -8.05
C MET A 78 -16.40 5.59 -7.28
N GLU A 79 -16.18 6.68 -6.53
CA GLU A 79 -17.25 7.41 -5.84
C GLU A 79 -18.28 7.97 -6.84
N GLN A 80 -17.81 8.68 -7.87
CA GLN A 80 -18.68 9.28 -8.89
C GLN A 80 -19.50 8.26 -9.67
N GLN A 81 -18.97 7.05 -9.85
CA GLN A 81 -19.64 5.95 -10.54
C GLN A 81 -20.55 5.13 -9.62
N GLY A 82 -20.54 5.39 -8.31
CA GLY A 82 -21.24 4.59 -7.31
C GLY A 82 -20.72 3.16 -7.19
N THR A 83 -19.46 2.92 -7.55
CA THR A 83 -18.85 1.58 -7.62
C THR A 83 -18.89 0.88 -6.26
N PHE A 84 -18.72 1.62 -5.16
CA PHE A 84 -18.72 1.07 -3.80
C PHE A 84 -20.02 0.35 -3.44
N SER A 85 -21.17 0.82 -3.92
CA SER A 85 -22.48 0.20 -3.66
C SER A 85 -22.59 -1.25 -4.15
N ARG A 86 -21.74 -1.64 -5.10
CA ARG A 86 -21.73 -2.97 -5.73
C ARG A 86 -20.64 -3.89 -5.16
N MET A 87 -19.78 -3.38 -4.28
CA MET A 87 -18.67 -4.13 -3.70
C MET A 87 -19.08 -4.77 -2.37
N CYS A 88 -19.61 -5.98 -2.43
CA CYS A 88 -20.14 -6.70 -1.27
C CYS A 88 -19.13 -7.68 -0.65
N GLU A 89 -17.92 -7.79 -1.19
CA GLU A 89 -16.93 -8.75 -0.70
C GLU A 89 -16.44 -8.34 0.70
N SER A 90 -16.22 -9.33 1.55
CA SER A 90 -15.75 -9.14 2.92
C SER A 90 -14.33 -8.58 2.97
N LEU A 91 -14.05 -7.76 3.98
CA LEU A 91 -12.70 -7.29 4.24
C LEU A 91 -11.80 -8.42 4.78
N PRO A 92 -10.47 -8.32 4.56
CA PRO A 92 -9.48 -9.14 5.26
C PRO A 92 -9.61 -9.02 6.80
N LYS A 93 -9.31 -10.10 7.52
CA LYS A 93 -9.47 -10.17 8.99
C LYS A 93 -8.62 -9.14 9.74
N ASP A 94 -7.52 -8.70 9.15
CA ASP A 94 -6.56 -7.75 9.70
C ASP A 94 -6.92 -6.27 9.41
N ALA A 95 -7.95 -6.00 8.60
CA ALA A 95 -8.38 -4.63 8.30
C ALA A 95 -8.74 -3.84 9.57
N GLY A 96 -9.39 -4.46 10.56
CA GLY A 96 -9.67 -3.80 11.84
C GLY A 96 -8.41 -3.47 12.65
N ALA A 97 -7.37 -4.32 12.58
CA ALA A 97 -6.10 -4.07 13.25
C ALA A 97 -5.33 -2.91 12.60
N TYR A 98 -5.46 -2.74 11.28
CA TYR A 98 -4.92 -1.57 10.58
C TYR A 98 -5.48 -0.27 11.15
N TRP A 99 -6.80 -0.15 11.28
CA TRP A 99 -7.42 1.08 11.78
C TRP A 99 -7.10 1.37 13.24
N LYS A 100 -6.86 0.34 14.07
CA LYS A 100 -6.33 0.52 15.43
C LYS A 100 -4.93 1.13 15.42
N MET A 101 -4.02 0.57 14.61
CA MET A 101 -2.67 1.13 14.42
C MET A 101 -2.75 2.59 13.93
N VAL A 102 -3.63 2.89 12.97
CA VAL A 102 -3.81 4.26 12.47
C VAL A 102 -4.28 5.21 13.59
N ALA A 103 -5.22 4.79 14.45
CA ALA A 103 -5.67 5.60 15.58
C ALA A 103 -4.53 5.91 16.55
N GLU A 104 -3.71 4.91 16.89
CA GLU A 104 -2.55 5.07 17.76
C GLU A 104 -1.52 6.04 17.14
N GLN A 105 -1.19 5.86 15.86
CA GLN A 105 -0.23 6.69 15.13
C GLN A 105 -0.71 8.13 14.89
N CYS A 106 -2.01 8.40 15.02
CA CYS A 106 -2.60 9.73 14.87
C CYS A 106 -3.12 10.32 16.20
N SER A 107 -2.82 9.68 17.34
CA SER A 107 -3.31 10.09 18.66
C SER A 107 -2.67 11.38 19.19
N ALA A 108 -1.42 11.68 18.78
CA ALA A 108 -0.64 12.81 19.28
C ALA A 108 0.21 13.44 18.18
N GLY A 109 0.52 14.73 18.35
CA GLY A 109 1.37 15.52 17.47
C GLY A 109 0.74 16.84 17.04
N GLU A 110 1.48 17.60 16.24
CA GLU A 110 1.00 18.85 15.67
C GLU A 110 -0.17 18.58 14.71
N LYS A 111 -1.23 19.40 14.82
CA LYS A 111 -2.51 19.21 14.11
C LYS A 111 -2.35 19.00 12.61
N ASP A 112 -1.55 19.81 11.94
CA ASP A 112 -1.31 19.73 10.49
C ASP A 112 -0.55 18.46 10.10
N VAL A 113 0.45 18.08 10.90
CA VAL A 113 1.25 16.87 10.69
C VAL A 113 0.38 15.63 10.85
N VAL A 114 -0.44 15.58 11.90
CA VAL A 114 -1.39 14.49 12.17
C VAL A 114 -2.43 14.39 11.07
N ARG A 115 -2.98 15.53 10.62
CA ARG A 115 -3.95 15.59 9.51
C ARG A 115 -3.40 14.96 8.22
N LEU A 116 -2.19 15.31 7.82
CA LEU A 116 -1.56 14.76 6.60
C LEU A 116 -1.15 13.29 6.77
N ARG A 117 -0.70 12.92 7.96
CA ARG A 117 -0.42 11.52 8.31
C ARG A 117 -1.68 10.66 8.20
N PHE A 118 -2.80 11.15 8.70
CA PHE A 118 -4.08 10.45 8.60
C PHE A 118 -4.53 10.31 7.14
N LEU A 119 -4.40 11.36 6.32
CA LEU A 119 -4.67 11.27 4.88
C LEU A 119 -3.82 10.19 4.19
N LYS A 120 -2.52 10.09 4.52
CA LYS A 120 -1.66 9.03 4.01
C LYS A 120 -2.21 7.63 4.35
N PHE A 121 -2.67 7.43 5.58
CA PHE A 121 -3.24 6.15 6.02
C PHE A 121 -4.58 5.84 5.35
N LEU A 122 -5.44 6.85 5.13
CA LEU A 122 -6.69 6.66 4.40
C LEU A 122 -6.45 6.18 2.97
N ILE A 123 -5.55 6.87 2.24
CA ILE A 123 -5.19 6.51 0.87
C ILE A 123 -4.55 5.11 0.81
N SER A 124 -3.69 4.78 1.77
CA SER A 124 -3.06 3.46 1.85
C SER A 124 -4.08 2.37 2.16
N GLY A 125 -5.03 2.62 3.07
CA GLY A 125 -6.08 1.69 3.42
C GLY A 125 -7.04 1.44 2.26
N PHE A 126 -7.38 2.48 1.49
CA PHE A 126 -8.13 2.35 0.26
C PHE A 126 -7.40 1.47 -0.78
N CYS A 127 -6.12 1.74 -1.01
CA CYS A 127 -5.28 0.94 -1.90
C CYS A 127 -5.28 -0.55 -1.48
N MET A 128 -4.98 -0.84 -0.21
CA MET A 128 -4.79 -2.20 0.28
C MET A 128 -6.10 -2.99 0.45
N PHE A 129 -7.11 -2.40 1.08
CA PHE A 129 -8.32 -3.14 1.45
C PHE A 129 -9.46 -2.99 0.44
N VAL A 130 -9.56 -1.83 -0.22
CA VAL A 130 -10.63 -1.59 -1.18
C VAL A 130 -10.20 -2.02 -2.58
N GLN A 131 -9.00 -1.65 -3.03
CA GLN A 131 -8.51 -2.03 -4.36
C GLN A 131 -7.73 -3.35 -4.40
N ASN A 132 -7.38 -3.92 -3.24
CA ASN A 132 -6.52 -5.11 -3.15
C ASN A 132 -5.16 -4.92 -3.85
N LEU A 133 -4.62 -3.70 -3.79
CA LEU A 133 -3.35 -3.31 -4.38
C LEU A 133 -2.27 -3.18 -3.29
N PRO A 134 -0.99 -3.41 -3.62
CA PRO A 134 0.09 -3.25 -2.65
C PRO A 134 0.26 -1.79 -2.24
N GLY A 135 0.62 -1.55 -0.97
CA GLY A 135 0.90 -0.21 -0.47
C GLY A 135 2.11 0.47 -1.13
N HIS A 136 3.00 -0.32 -1.76
CA HIS A 136 4.04 0.16 -2.65
C HIS A 136 3.68 -0.24 -4.10
N PRO A 137 3.68 0.69 -5.06
CA PRO A 137 3.26 0.41 -6.43
C PRO A 137 4.22 -0.54 -7.15
N VAL A 138 3.69 -1.31 -8.11
CA VAL A 138 4.48 -2.18 -8.99
C VAL A 138 5.57 -1.35 -9.68
N GLY A 139 6.80 -1.88 -9.70
CA GLY A 139 7.95 -1.21 -10.28
C GLY A 139 8.70 -0.25 -9.35
N MET A 140 8.16 0.05 -8.15
CA MET A 140 8.84 0.88 -7.16
C MET A 140 10.22 0.28 -6.80
N PRO A 141 11.31 1.04 -6.95
CA PRO A 141 12.65 0.58 -6.61
C PRO A 141 12.90 0.60 -5.11
N PHE A 142 13.56 -0.44 -4.63
CA PHE A 142 14.15 -0.53 -3.29
C PHE A 142 15.68 -0.47 -3.36
N PRO A 143 16.36 -0.13 -2.24
CA PRO A 143 17.81 -0.30 -2.13
C PRO A 143 18.23 -1.73 -2.55
N GLY A 144 19.32 -1.84 -3.33
CA GLY A 144 19.75 -3.12 -3.92
C GLY A 144 19.13 -3.44 -5.29
N GLY A 145 18.28 -2.56 -5.83
CA GLY A 145 17.74 -2.68 -7.20
C GLY A 145 16.53 -3.62 -7.33
N GLU A 146 16.05 -4.17 -6.22
CA GLU A 146 14.80 -4.94 -6.18
C GLU A 146 13.59 -4.03 -6.39
N LYS A 147 12.48 -4.62 -6.83
CA LYS A 147 11.25 -3.89 -7.15
C LYS A 147 10.02 -4.70 -6.75
N VAL A 148 8.91 -4.00 -6.48
CA VAL A 148 7.60 -4.64 -6.42
C VAL A 148 7.25 -5.23 -7.79
N LYS A 149 6.76 -6.46 -7.82
CA LYS A 149 6.38 -7.16 -9.06
C LYS A 149 4.95 -7.67 -8.98
N VAL A 150 4.36 -7.90 -10.14
CA VAL A 150 3.13 -8.68 -10.29
C VAL A 150 3.43 -9.88 -11.19
N ILE A 151 3.08 -11.08 -10.73
CA ILE A 151 3.27 -12.34 -11.46
C ILE A 151 1.98 -13.12 -11.28
N ASP A 152 1.32 -13.47 -12.38
CA ASP A 152 0.05 -14.20 -12.39
C ASP A 152 -1.03 -13.59 -11.47
N GLY A 153 -1.10 -12.25 -11.44
CA GLY A 153 -2.04 -11.50 -10.59
C GLY A 153 -1.64 -11.39 -9.12
N ILE A 154 -0.52 -12.00 -8.70
CA ILE A 154 0.00 -11.95 -7.33
C ILE A 154 1.08 -10.86 -7.23
N TYR A 155 0.96 -10.00 -6.21
CA TYR A 155 1.94 -8.96 -5.92
C TYR A 155 3.06 -9.48 -5.01
N TYR A 156 4.31 -9.16 -5.35
CA TYR A 156 5.50 -9.52 -4.57
C TYR A 156 6.28 -8.27 -4.18
N CYS A 157 6.52 -8.11 -2.88
CA CYS A 157 7.24 -6.99 -2.29
C CYS A 157 8.57 -7.47 -1.66
N PRO A 158 9.72 -6.87 -2.00
CA PRO A 158 11.02 -7.25 -1.45
C PRO A 158 11.17 -7.12 0.07
N VAL A 159 10.32 -6.31 0.69
CA VAL A 159 10.41 -5.91 2.10
C VAL A 159 9.11 -6.19 2.89
N ARG A 160 8.25 -7.11 2.42
CA ARG A 160 6.97 -7.45 3.09
C ARG A 160 7.17 -7.95 4.53
N GLU A 161 8.15 -8.81 4.74
CA GLU A 161 8.53 -9.39 6.03
C GLU A 161 9.77 -8.71 6.62
N LYS A 162 10.43 -7.83 5.86
CA LYS A 162 11.55 -7.00 6.32
C LYS A 162 11.09 -5.68 6.93
N ALA A 163 9.90 -5.68 7.53
CA ALA A 163 9.46 -4.55 8.32
C ALA A 163 10.38 -4.46 9.54
N ASN A 164 11.41 -3.63 9.46
CA ASN A 164 12.16 -3.22 10.64
C ASN A 164 11.15 -2.73 11.68
N ASP A 165 11.39 -2.99 12.97
CA ASP A 165 10.52 -2.68 14.13
C ASP A 165 10.02 -1.21 14.13
N VAL A 166 9.07 -0.91 13.25
CA VAL A 166 8.52 0.41 13.00
C VAL A 166 7.03 0.26 13.21
N ASP A 167 6.55 0.80 14.32
CA ASP A 167 5.14 0.71 14.76
C ASP A 167 4.13 1.30 13.76
N SER A 168 4.60 2.04 12.76
CA SER A 168 3.80 2.62 11.67
C SER A 168 3.96 1.90 10.33
N ALA A 169 4.58 0.72 10.31
CA ALA A 169 4.78 -0.04 9.09
C ALA A 169 3.44 -0.47 8.49
N LEU A 170 3.23 -0.15 7.21
CA LEU A 170 2.09 -0.63 6.44
C LEU A 170 2.28 -2.08 5.98
N CYS A 171 3.53 -2.57 5.99
CA CYS A 171 3.90 -3.89 5.48
C CYS A 171 3.05 -5.02 6.05
N PRO A 172 2.77 -5.13 7.37
CA PRO A 172 1.96 -6.21 7.93
C PRO A 172 0.56 -6.35 7.31
N PHE A 173 0.01 -5.26 6.79
CA PHE A 173 -1.33 -5.16 6.23
C PHE A 173 -1.36 -5.19 4.70
N CYS A 174 -0.18 -5.23 4.06
CA CYS A 174 -0.07 -5.19 2.62
C CYS A 174 -0.47 -6.54 2.01
N PRO A 175 -1.30 -6.57 0.96
CA PRO A 175 -1.71 -7.82 0.29
C PRO A 175 -0.58 -8.48 -0.52
N ALA A 176 0.55 -7.80 -0.72
CA ALA A 176 1.71 -8.39 -1.39
C ALA A 176 2.34 -9.49 -0.53
N LEU A 177 2.83 -10.54 -1.20
CA LEU A 177 3.67 -11.57 -0.59
C LEU A 177 5.12 -11.11 -0.51
N GLN A 178 5.89 -11.72 0.39
CA GLN A 178 7.33 -11.51 0.45
C GLN A 178 7.99 -12.01 -0.83
N THR A 179 8.79 -11.14 -1.47
CA THR A 179 9.67 -11.58 -2.55
C THR A 179 10.63 -12.61 -1.98
N PRO A 180 10.69 -13.81 -2.54
CA PRO A 180 11.59 -14.86 -2.09
C PRO A 180 13.05 -14.52 -2.32
N GLU A 181 13.91 -14.97 -1.41
CA GLU A 181 15.37 -14.73 -1.48
C GLU A 181 16.04 -15.40 -2.68
N ILE A 182 15.54 -16.56 -3.09
CA ILE A 182 16.04 -17.29 -4.26
C ILE A 182 15.13 -16.99 -5.44
N GLY A 183 15.73 -16.65 -6.58
CA GLY A 183 15.09 -16.10 -7.78
C GLY A 183 14.06 -16.99 -8.50
N TYR A 184 13.22 -17.76 -7.82
CA TYR A 184 12.16 -18.55 -8.44
C TYR A 184 11.06 -17.71 -9.11
N LEU A 185 11.02 -16.40 -8.84
CA LEU A 185 10.17 -15.45 -9.58
C LEU A 185 10.78 -15.00 -10.92
N ARG A 186 12.02 -15.39 -11.22
CA ARG A 186 12.69 -15.09 -12.50
C ARG A 186 13.35 -16.35 -13.06
N PRO A 187 12.87 -16.90 -14.19
CA PRO A 187 13.51 -18.03 -14.84
C PRO A 187 15.01 -17.73 -15.01
N PRO A 188 15.90 -18.61 -14.54
CA PRO A 188 17.30 -18.28 -14.54
C PRO A 188 17.83 -18.36 -15.98
N MET A 189 18.14 -17.20 -16.56
CA MET A 189 18.73 -17.12 -17.91
C MET A 189 20.19 -17.55 -17.84
N GLN A 190 20.59 -18.55 -18.65
CA GLN A 190 21.93 -19.15 -18.69
C GLN A 190 22.38 -19.88 -17.40
N ALA A 191 21.45 -20.48 -16.66
CA ALA A 191 21.82 -21.26 -15.48
C ALA A 191 22.06 -22.76 -15.76
N GLY A 192 22.93 -23.36 -14.93
CA GLY A 192 23.15 -24.80 -14.90
C GLY A 192 21.89 -25.58 -14.50
N LYS A 193 21.91 -26.89 -14.80
CA LYS A 193 20.76 -27.81 -14.62
C LYS A 193 20.16 -27.74 -13.22
N HIS A 194 21.01 -27.78 -12.18
CA HIS A 194 20.59 -27.73 -10.78
C HIS A 194 19.74 -26.49 -10.45
N ARG A 195 20.15 -25.31 -10.92
CA ARG A 195 19.43 -24.05 -10.66
C ARG A 195 18.10 -23.97 -11.43
N LYS A 196 17.98 -24.64 -12.58
CA LYS A 196 16.69 -24.78 -13.29
C LYS A 196 15.75 -25.73 -12.57
N GLU A 197 16.26 -26.86 -12.07
CA GLU A 197 15.48 -27.82 -11.27
C GLU A 197 15.02 -27.20 -9.95
N GLU A 198 15.90 -26.47 -9.28
CA GLU A 198 15.57 -25.72 -8.07
C GLU A 198 14.51 -24.63 -8.34
N PHE A 199 14.62 -23.90 -9.46
CA PHE A 199 13.60 -22.96 -9.90
C PHE A 199 12.24 -23.66 -10.06
N LEU A 200 12.18 -24.76 -10.80
CA LEU A 200 10.96 -25.53 -11.04
C LEU A 200 10.34 -26.05 -9.73
N ARG A 201 11.17 -26.61 -8.84
CA ARG A 201 10.73 -27.08 -7.52
C ARG A 201 10.14 -25.94 -6.70
N GLN A 202 10.83 -24.81 -6.63
CA GLN A 202 10.35 -23.64 -5.88
C GLN A 202 9.10 -23.01 -6.53
N THR A 203 8.97 -23.02 -7.85
CA THR A 203 7.73 -22.64 -8.53
C THR A 203 6.58 -23.55 -8.12
N PHE A 204 6.79 -24.87 -8.09
CA PHE A 204 5.73 -25.81 -7.68
C PHE A 204 5.38 -25.69 -6.18
N ASP A 205 6.39 -25.58 -5.31
CA ASP A 205 6.21 -25.57 -3.86
C ASP A 205 5.66 -24.24 -3.34
N ARG A 206 5.92 -23.12 -4.03
CA ARG A 206 5.66 -21.75 -3.53
C ARG A 206 4.69 -20.94 -4.38
N HIS A 207 4.48 -21.27 -5.65
CA HIS A 207 3.30 -20.81 -6.38
C HIS A 207 2.25 -21.92 -6.31
N HIS A 208 1.08 -21.61 -5.73
CA HIS A 208 -0.07 -22.51 -5.77
C HIS A 208 -0.51 -22.71 -7.23
N TYR A 209 0.08 -23.68 -7.92
CA TYR A 209 -0.45 -24.25 -9.15
C TYR A 209 -1.67 -25.11 -8.80
N ASN A 210 -2.71 -24.47 -8.27
CA ASN A 210 -4.03 -25.07 -8.19
C ASN A 210 -4.82 -24.45 -9.35
N GLY A 211 -4.82 -25.16 -10.48
CA GLY A 211 -5.87 -25.00 -11.48
C GLY A 211 -7.23 -25.32 -10.88
#